data_AF-A0A9X6GGU3-F1
#
_entry.id   AF-A0A9X6GGU3-F1
#
_cell.length_a   1.000
_cell.length_b   1.000
_cell.length_c   1.000
_cell.angle_alpha   90.00
_cell.angle_beta   90.00
_cell.angle_gamma   90.00
#
_symmetry.space_group_name_H-M   'P 1'
#
loop_
_entity.id
_entity.type
_entity.pdbx_description
1 polymer ?
#
loop_
_entity_poly.entity_id
_entity_poly.type
_entity_poly.pdbx_seq_one_letter_code
_entity_poly.pdbx_strand_id
1 'polypeptide(L)'
;MDTTNTDLQKKIDRLQLCSVDDCVYQEHLKVYEELGIYTERFEYYKMFGKCFVPYSKEYVMRSTMEELLKRDKEKYIQCRPSFFYRLKRKMGVWIWRGKVKSLGGLAEWSQKHSKDKKR
;
A
#
# COMPACT_ATOMS: atom_id res chain seq x y z
N MET A 1 20.71 -34.84 5.08
CA MET A 1 19.60 -34.36 4.23
C MET A 1 19.02 -33.13 4.90
N ASP A 2 19.11 -31.98 4.24
CA ASP A 2 18.84 -30.66 4.82
C ASP A 2 17.34 -30.46 5.03
N THR A 3 16.87 -30.86 6.20
CA THR A 3 15.46 -30.73 6.62
C THR A 3 15.00 -29.26 6.60
N THR A 4 15.92 -28.32 6.82
CA THR A 4 15.70 -26.87 6.81
C THR A 4 15.34 -26.32 5.43
N ASN A 5 16.04 -26.78 4.38
CA ASN A 5 15.74 -26.38 3.00
C ASN A 5 14.39 -26.93 2.54
N THR A 6 14.05 -28.14 2.98
CA THR A 6 12.76 -28.77 2.64
C THR A 6 11.58 -28.05 3.30
N ASP A 7 11.71 -27.61 4.55
CA ASP A 7 10.66 -26.84 5.24
C ASP A 7 10.47 -25.45 4.63
N LEU A 8 11.57 -24.77 4.29
CA LEU A 8 11.55 -23.47 3.63
C LEU A 8 10.82 -23.56 2.28
N GLN A 9 11.15 -24.55 1.44
CA GLN A 9 10.49 -24.76 0.16
C GLN A 9 8.97 -24.97 0.33
N LYS A 10 8.57 -25.81 1.29
CA LYS A 10 7.13 -26.03 1.58
C LYS A 10 6.39 -24.76 1.99
N LYS A 11 7.05 -23.86 2.74
CA LYS A 11 6.50 -22.55 3.12
C LYS A 11 6.35 -21.62 1.92
N ILE A 12 7.38 -21.55 1.08
CA ILE A 12 7.37 -20.77 -0.17
C ILE A 12 6.21 -21.24 -1.07
N ASP A 13 6.11 -22.55 -1.28
CA ASP A 13 5.09 -23.15 -2.15
C ASP A 13 3.66 -22.90 -1.61
N ARG A 14 3.45 -23.07 -0.29
CA ARG A 14 2.13 -22.82 0.32
C ARG A 14 1.73 -21.36 0.31
N LEU A 15 2.68 -20.44 0.51
CA LEU A 15 2.42 -19.00 0.50
C LEU A 15 2.41 -18.42 -0.92
N GLN A 16 2.86 -19.18 -1.91
CA GLN A 16 3.03 -18.74 -3.29
C GLN A 16 3.95 -17.51 -3.38
N LEU A 17 5.08 -17.56 -2.67
CA LEU A 17 6.09 -16.50 -2.72
C LEU A 17 6.93 -16.60 -3.99
N CYS A 18 7.26 -15.45 -4.57
CA CYS A 18 8.18 -15.33 -5.70
C CYS A 18 9.58 -14.92 -5.19
N SER A 19 10.63 -15.37 -5.87
CA SER A 19 12.01 -14.91 -5.61
C SER A 19 12.19 -13.49 -6.16
N VAL A 20 12.90 -12.64 -5.41
CA VAL A 20 13.24 -11.30 -5.89
C VAL A 20 14.31 -11.40 -6.97
N ASP A 21 13.95 -10.97 -8.19
CA ASP A 21 14.89 -10.83 -9.30
C ASP A 21 15.39 -9.38 -9.41
N ASP A 22 16.46 -9.15 -10.18
CA ASP A 22 17.07 -7.83 -10.37
C ASP A 22 16.07 -6.76 -10.84
N CYS A 23 15.13 -7.14 -11.72
CA CYS A 23 14.07 -6.24 -12.18
C CYS A 23 13.15 -5.79 -11.04
N VAL A 24 12.72 -6.75 -10.20
CA VAL A 24 11.83 -6.50 -9.06
C VAL A 24 12.55 -5.67 -8.00
N TYR A 25 13.83 -5.97 -7.78
CA TYR A 25 14.68 -5.19 -6.89
C TYR A 25 14.76 -3.72 -7.35
N GLN A 26 15.02 -3.49 -8.64
CA GLN A 26 15.15 -2.13 -9.17
C GLN A 26 13.82 -1.35 -9.16
N GLU A 27 12.68 -2.00 -9.41
CA GLU A 27 11.37 -1.35 -9.38
C GLU A 27 10.87 -1.04 -7.96
N HIS A 28 11.05 -1.96 -7.03
CA HIS A 28 10.40 -1.88 -5.72
C HIS A 28 11.36 -1.68 -4.56
N LEU A 29 12.47 -2.43 -4.52
CA LEU A 29 13.38 -2.41 -3.37
C LEU A 29 14.35 -1.23 -3.39
N LYS A 30 14.77 -0.76 -4.56
CA LYS A 30 15.64 0.43 -4.66
C LYS A 30 15.04 1.65 -3.98
N VAL A 31 13.73 1.86 -4.14
CA VAL A 31 13.00 2.96 -3.48
C VAL A 31 13.03 2.80 -1.95
N TYR A 32 12.96 1.58 -1.43
CA TYR A 32 13.06 1.33 0.01
C TYR A 32 14.47 1.59 0.54
N GLU A 33 15.50 1.24 -0.23
CA GLU A 33 16.88 1.49 0.14
C GLU A 33 17.21 3.00 0.19
N GLU A 34 16.71 3.77 -0.78
CA GLU A 34 16.81 5.24 -0.78
C GLU A 34 16.12 5.86 0.45
N LEU A 35 15.11 5.18 1.01
CA LEU A 35 14.43 5.55 2.26
C LEU A 35 15.15 5.04 3.51
N GLY A 36 16.33 4.42 3.38
CA GLY A 36 17.14 3.91 4.48
C GLY A 36 16.66 2.56 5.05
N ILE A 37 15.82 1.82 4.33
CA ILE A 37 15.35 0.49 4.74
C ILE A 37 16.34 -0.56 4.22
N TYR A 38 16.77 -1.46 5.09
CA TYR A 38 17.70 -2.52 4.76
C TYR A 38 17.02 -3.59 3.88
N THR A 39 17.27 -3.56 2.58
CA THR A 39 16.59 -4.41 1.59
C THR A 39 17.29 -5.72 1.26
N GLU A 40 18.59 -5.85 1.58
CA GLU A 40 19.42 -7.02 1.28
C GLU A 40 18.88 -8.34 1.84
N ARG A 41 18.05 -8.28 2.90
CA ARG A 41 17.49 -9.47 3.55
C ARG A 41 16.23 -10.00 2.87
N PHE A 42 15.65 -9.24 1.93
CA PHE A 42 14.42 -9.62 1.24
C PHE A 42 14.72 -10.45 0.01
N GLU A 43 14.68 -11.77 0.18
CA GLU A 43 14.87 -12.72 -0.91
C GLU A 43 13.57 -13.12 -1.60
N TYR A 44 12.43 -12.94 -0.93
CA TYR A 44 11.12 -13.35 -1.43
C TYR A 44 10.12 -12.20 -1.40
N TYR A 45 9.09 -12.27 -2.24
CA TYR A 45 8.02 -11.30 -2.24
C TYR A 45 6.68 -11.92 -2.65
N LYS A 46 5.61 -11.19 -2.37
CA LYS A 46 4.27 -11.51 -2.85
C LYS A 46 3.55 -10.25 -3.29
N MET A 47 2.86 -10.35 -4.43
CA MET A 47 2.05 -9.26 -4.96
C MET A 47 0.58 -9.45 -4.57
N PHE A 48 0.05 -8.48 -3.83
CA PHE A 48 -1.39 -8.39 -3.58
C PHE A 48 -1.98 -7.29 -4.46
N GLY A 49 -2.31 -7.63 -5.70
CA GLY A 49 -2.73 -6.66 -6.71
C GLY A 49 -1.61 -5.68 -7.05
N LYS A 50 -1.71 -4.44 -6.56
CA LYS A 50 -0.67 -3.39 -6.75
C LYS A 50 0.25 -3.22 -5.54
N CYS A 51 0.04 -4.02 -4.50
CA CYS A 51 0.78 -3.92 -3.24
C CYS A 51 1.93 -4.91 -3.26
N PHE A 52 3.16 -4.40 -3.25
CA PHE A 52 4.38 -5.20 -3.11
C PHE A 52 4.64 -5.50 -1.64
N VAL A 53 4.74 -6.78 -1.27
CA VAL A 53 5.03 -7.20 0.09
C VAL A 53 6.31 -8.05 0.09
N PRO A 54 7.44 -7.52 0.58
CA PRO A 54 8.67 -8.28 0.69
C PRO A 54 8.71 -9.16 1.94
N TYR A 55 9.38 -10.31 1.83
CA TYR A 55 9.58 -11.31 2.87
C TYR A 55 11.06 -11.64 2.97
N SER A 56 11.61 -11.61 4.18
CA SER A 56 12.99 -12.05 4.40
C SER A 56 13.06 -13.56 4.59
N LYS A 57 14.14 -14.17 4.12
CA LYS A 57 14.37 -15.62 4.31
C LYS A 57 14.34 -16.02 5.78
N GLU A 58 15.04 -15.25 6.62
CA GLU A 58 15.07 -15.45 8.07
C GLU A 58 13.67 -15.45 8.69
N TYR A 59 12.79 -14.54 8.24
CA TYR A 59 11.43 -14.45 8.72
C TYR A 59 10.60 -15.69 8.35
N VAL A 60 10.69 -16.14 7.09
CA VAL A 60 9.98 -17.34 6.63
C VAL A 60 10.48 -18.60 7.35
N MET A 61 11.79 -18.70 7.58
CA MET A 61 12.37 -19.83 8.31
C MET A 61 11.94 -19.84 9.78
N ARG A 62 12.01 -18.70 10.47
CA ARG A 62 11.74 -18.59 11.91
C ARG A 62 10.26 -18.75 12.25
N SER A 63 9.35 -18.27 11.41
CA SER A 63 7.93 -18.31 11.69
C SER A 63 7.30 -19.69 11.43
N THR A 64 6.25 -19.98 12.19
CA THR A 64 5.41 -21.16 11.92
C THR A 64 4.52 -20.91 10.71
N MET A 65 4.10 -21.99 10.04
CA MET A 65 3.22 -21.89 8.88
C MET A 65 1.91 -21.17 9.19
N GLU A 66 1.32 -21.43 10.36
CA GLU A 66 0.05 -20.83 10.79
C GLU A 66 0.17 -19.31 10.98
N GLU A 67 1.26 -18.87 11.62
CA GLU A 67 1.55 -17.45 11.78
C GLU A 67 1.73 -16.75 10.44
N LEU A 68 2.49 -17.38 9.51
CA LEU A 68 2.70 -16.83 8.17
C LEU A 68 1.36 -16.70 7.42
N LEU A 69 0.49 -17.71 7.47
CA LEU A 69 -0.83 -17.64 6.83
C LEU A 69 -1.75 -16.60 7.45
N LYS A 70 -1.70 -16.42 8.78
CA LYS A 70 -2.48 -15.38 9.46
C LYS A 70 -2.01 -13.98 9.03
N ARG A 71 -0.70 -13.75 9.03
CA ARG A 71 -0.07 -12.51 8.57
C ARG A 71 -0.35 -12.23 7.10
N ASP A 72 -0.31 -13.26 6.26
CA ASP A 72 -0.62 -13.18 4.83
C ASP A 72 -2.05 -12.68 4.60
N LYS A 73 -3.03 -13.21 5.37
CA LYS A 73 -4.42 -12.72 5.34
C LYS A 73 -4.55 -11.28 5.82
N GLU A 74 -3.86 -10.91 6.90
CA GLU A 74 -3.84 -9.53 7.41
C GLU A 74 -3.26 -8.56 6.36
N LYS A 75 -2.14 -8.93 5.73
CA LYS A 75 -1.51 -8.18 4.64
C LYS A 75 -2.41 -8.09 3.43
N TYR A 76 -3.08 -9.16 3.05
CA TYR A 76 -4.07 -9.13 1.97
C TYR A 76 -5.20 -8.13 2.28
N ILE A 77 -5.73 -8.11 3.50
CA ILE A 77 -6.76 -7.15 3.91
C ILE A 77 -6.22 -5.71 3.87
N GLN A 78 -4.99 -5.47 4.31
CA GLN A 78 -4.34 -4.16 4.25
C GLN A 78 -4.09 -3.70 2.81
N CYS A 79 -3.58 -4.59 1.97
CA CYS A 79 -3.22 -4.31 0.58
C CYS A 79 -4.43 -4.24 -0.35
N ARG A 80 -5.57 -4.84 0.02
CA ARG A 80 -6.81 -4.76 -0.73
C ARG A 80 -7.46 -3.40 -0.45
N PRO A 81 -7.47 -2.44 -1.39
CA PRO A 81 -8.18 -1.19 -1.18
C PRO A 81 -9.67 -1.54 -1.07
N SER A 82 -10.23 -1.40 0.13
CA SER A 82 -11.64 -1.69 0.33
C SER A 82 -12.46 -0.78 -0.60
N PHE A 83 -13.59 -1.30 -1.09
CA PHE A 83 -14.56 -0.51 -1.85
C PHE A 83 -14.89 0.81 -1.12
N PHE A 84 -14.98 0.75 0.21
CA PHE A 84 -15.17 1.90 1.10
C PHE A 84 -14.01 2.90 1.09
N TYR A 85 -12.75 2.46 0.98
CA TYR A 85 -11.60 3.38 0.84
C TYR A 85 -11.62 4.10 -0.51
N ARG A 86 -12.02 3.40 -1.58
CA ARG A 86 -12.29 4.01 -2.91
C ARG A 86 -13.43 5.02 -2.84
N LEU A 87 -14.51 4.71 -2.12
CA LEU A 87 -15.65 5.61 -1.94
C LEU A 87 -15.29 6.83 -1.08
N LYS A 88 -14.59 6.66 0.04
CA LYS A 88 -14.17 7.78 0.90
C LYS A 88 -13.31 8.79 0.16
N ARG A 89 -12.39 8.35 -0.72
CA ARG A 89 -11.62 9.27 -1.58
C ARG A 89 -12.51 10.06 -2.53
N LYS A 90 -13.50 9.43 -3.17
CA LYS A 90 -14.45 10.13 -4.04
C LYS A 90 -15.32 11.14 -3.26
N MET A 91 -15.83 10.73 -2.11
CA MET A 91 -16.63 11.58 -1.22
C MET A 91 -15.83 12.78 -0.71
N GLY A 92 -14.58 12.57 -0.28
CA GLY A 92 -13.67 13.64 0.14
C GLY A 92 -13.45 14.67 -0.97
N VAL A 93 -13.21 14.23 -2.20
CA VAL A 93 -13.07 15.12 -3.37
C VAL A 93 -14.37 15.86 -3.68
N TRP A 94 -15.54 15.22 -3.55
CA TRP A 94 -16.84 15.87 -3.75
C TRP A 94 -17.11 16.94 -2.68
N ILE A 95 -16.84 16.64 -1.41
CA ILE A 95 -16.99 17.59 -0.30
C ILE A 95 -16.04 18.79 -0.49
N TRP A 96 -14.79 18.54 -0.90
CA TRP A 96 -13.82 19.59 -1.16
C TRP A 96 -14.23 20.46 -2.35
N ARG A 97 -14.65 19.85 -3.47
CA ARG A 97 -15.17 20.60 -4.64
C ARG A 97 -16.41 21.42 -4.28
N GLY A 98 -17.29 20.89 -3.44
CA GLY A 98 -18.46 21.60 -2.92
C GLY A 98 -18.06 22.83 -2.10
N LYS A 99 -17.14 22.68 -1.14
CA LYS A 99 -16.63 23.79 -0.33
C LYS A 99 -15.88 24.85 -1.13
N VAL A 100 -15.06 24.45 -2.10
CA VAL A 100 -14.34 25.40 -2.97
C VAL A 100 -15.33 26.20 -3.83
N LYS A 101 -16.36 25.55 -4.38
CA LYS A 101 -17.43 26.25 -5.13
C LYS A 101 -18.24 27.18 -4.23
N SER A 102 -18.56 26.80 -3.00
CA SER A 102 -19.31 27.67 -2.08
C SER A 102 -18.49 28.89 -1.66
N LEU A 103 -17.19 28.73 -1.42
CA LEU A 103 -16.29 29.83 -1.07
C LEU A 103 -16.06 30.78 -2.26
N GLY A 104 -15.90 30.24 -3.48
CA GLY A 104 -15.83 31.05 -4.71
C GLY A 104 -17.12 31.83 -4.97
N GLY A 105 -18.28 31.20 -4.80
CA GLY A 105 -19.58 31.87 -4.94
C GLY A 105 -19.86 32.91 -3.85
N LEU A 106 -19.39 32.68 -2.61
CA LEU A 106 -19.48 33.67 -1.53
C LEU A 106 -18.61 34.90 -1.80
N ALA A 107 -17.42 34.71 -2.38
CA ALA A 107 -16.54 35.80 -2.77
C ALA A 107 -17.16 36.67 -3.88
N GLU A 108 -17.76 36.06 -4.90
CA GLU A 108 -18.50 36.78 -5.96
C GLU A 108 -19.73 37.52 -5.41
N TRP A 109 -20.49 36.90 -4.51
CA TRP A 109 -21.68 37.52 -3.92
C TRP A 109 -21.33 38.72 -3.01
N SER A 110 -20.24 38.63 -2.26
CA SER A 110 -19.71 39.72 -1.41
C SER A 110 -19.24 40.93 -2.25
N GLN A 111 -18.54 40.70 -3.36
CA GLN A 111 -18.13 41.78 -4.27
C GLN A 111 -19.31 42.48 -4.95
N LYS A 112 -20.40 41.76 -5.26
CA LYS A 112 -21.59 42.34 -5.87
C LYS A 112 -22.35 43.25 -4.88
N HIS A 113 -22.52 42.80 -3.65
CA HIS A 113 -23.18 43.59 -2.59
C HIS A 113 -22.38 44.81 -2.10
N SER A 114 -21.03 44.77 -2.19
CA SER A 114 -20.20 45.93 -1.86
C SER A 114 -20.32 47.08 -2.88
N LYS A 115 -20.68 46.78 -4.13
CA LYS A 115 -20.84 47.80 -5.18
C LYS A 115 -22.21 48.49 -5.15
N ASP A 116 -23.26 47.79 -4.74
CA ASP A 116 -24.61 48.36 -4.59
C ASP A 116 -24.75 49.29 -3.38
N LYS A 117 -23.88 49.19 -2.37
CA LYS A 117 -23.95 50.02 -1.15
C LYS A 117 -23.28 51.39 -1.27
N LYS A 118 -22.67 51.71 -2.41
CA LYS A 118 -21.95 52.97 -2.68
C LYS A 118 -22.70 53.91 -3.65
N ARG A 119 -23.98 53.68 -3.91
CA ARG A 119 -24.78 54.53 -4.80
C ARG A 119 -25.88 55.26 -4.04
#